data_AF-A0A4V2MT98-F1
#
_entry.id   AF-A0A4V2MT98-F1
#
_cell.length_a   1.000
_cell.length_b   1.000
_cell.length_c   1.000
_cell.angle_alpha   90.00
_cell.angle_beta   90.00
_cell.angle_gamma   90.00
#
_symmetry.space_group_name_H-M   'P 1'
#
loop_
_entity.id
_entity.type
_entity.pdbx_description
1 polymer ?
#
loop_
_entity_poly.entity_id
_entity_poly.type
_entity_poly.pdbx_seq_one_letter_code
_entity_poly.pdbx_strand_id
1 'polypeptide(L)'
;MARQSLFQEMKKTFMLHAIAAHFSNGLIPVAVLYLLLTLQSGSVFFERTVEHLILITLLAIPVSFFSGVRDWKTKYKGAKAPVFMKKLRLSAVLFALAVAAVSIRLSHPSVMAGTGLLHWAYVLLLLAMLPVVTLLGHYGGKLSGQSRRSA
;
A
#
# COMPACT_ATOMS: atom_id res chain seq x y z
N MET A 1 -11.32 15.30 -36.58
CA MET A 1 -10.34 14.54 -35.77
C MET A 1 -10.86 13.12 -35.63
N ALA A 2 -10.08 12.12 -36.05
CA ALA A 2 -10.48 10.72 -35.86
C ALA A 2 -10.55 10.40 -34.35
N ARG A 3 -11.67 9.84 -33.90
CA ARG A 3 -11.89 9.44 -32.51
C ARG A 3 -10.88 8.34 -32.15
N GLN A 4 -9.93 8.63 -31.27
CA GLN A 4 -8.96 7.63 -30.80
C GLN A 4 -9.70 6.49 -30.10
N SER A 5 -9.25 5.25 -30.29
CA SER A 5 -9.83 4.12 -29.56
C SER A 5 -9.40 4.14 -28.09
N LEU A 6 -10.24 3.62 -27.19
CA LEU A 6 -9.94 3.56 -25.75
C LEU A 6 -8.57 2.93 -25.46
N PHE A 7 -8.19 1.93 -26.24
CA PHE A 7 -6.89 1.26 -26.10
C PHE A 7 -5.71 2.15 -26.48
N GLN A 8 -5.86 2.97 -27.52
CA GLN A 8 -4.82 3.94 -27.93
C GLN A 8 -4.65 5.05 -26.90
N GLU A 9 -5.77 5.51 -26.32
CA GLU A 9 -5.76 6.51 -25.25
C GLU A 9 -5.07 5.95 -24.00
N MET A 10 -5.48 4.77 -23.53
CA MET A 10 -4.89 4.11 -22.37
C MET A 10 -3.38 3.92 -22.55
N LYS A 11 -2.91 3.46 -23.72
CA LYS A 11 -1.47 3.30 -23.99
C LYS A 11 -0.67 4.59 -23.81
N LYS A 12 -1.25 5.74 -24.14
CA LYS A 12 -0.58 7.05 -24.04
C LYS A 12 -0.60 7.61 -22.62
N THR A 13 -1.65 7.33 -21.84
CA THR A 13 -1.88 7.93 -20.52
C THR A 13 -1.59 7.01 -19.34
N PHE A 14 -1.22 5.74 -19.60
CA PHE A 14 -1.03 4.73 -18.55
C PHE A 14 -0.01 5.15 -17.48
N MET A 15 -0.46 5.13 -16.22
CA MET A 15 0.36 5.48 -15.06
C MET A 15 0.53 4.28 -14.13
N LEU A 16 1.46 3.38 -14.47
CA LEU A 16 1.73 2.17 -13.70
C LEU A 16 1.94 2.44 -12.20
N HIS A 17 2.75 3.46 -11.87
CA HIS A 17 3.03 3.81 -10.48
C HIS A 17 1.77 4.21 -9.71
N ALA A 18 0.90 5.03 -10.32
CA ALA A 18 -0.33 5.47 -9.67
C ALA A 18 -1.23 4.26 -9.39
N ILE A 19 -1.47 3.42 -10.39
CA ILE A 19 -2.29 2.20 -10.25
C ILE A 19 -1.74 1.31 -9.13
N ALA A 20 -0.45 0.97 -9.16
CA ALA A 20 0.16 0.10 -8.17
C ALA A 20 0.16 0.72 -6.75
N ALA A 21 0.36 2.04 -6.62
CA ALA A 21 0.30 2.73 -5.33
C ALA A 21 -1.12 2.73 -4.75
N HIS A 22 -2.16 2.81 -5.59
CA HIS A 22 -3.55 2.76 -5.14
C HIS A 22 -3.96 1.41 -4.56
N PHE A 23 -3.35 0.30 -5.02
CA PHE A 23 -3.60 -1.02 -4.42
C PHE A 23 -3.26 -1.02 -2.93
N SER A 24 -2.01 -0.76 -2.56
CA SER A 24 -1.61 -0.76 -1.14
C SER A 24 -2.37 0.30 -0.32
N ASN A 25 -2.58 1.51 -0.88
CA ASN A 25 -3.33 2.56 -0.21
C ASN A 25 -4.82 2.25 -0.03
N GLY A 26 -5.41 1.41 -0.87
CA GLY A 26 -6.81 1.00 -0.78
C GLY A 26 -7.02 -0.28 0.04
N LEU A 27 -6.14 -1.27 -0.13
CA LEU A 27 -6.28 -2.57 0.51
C LEU A 27 -5.96 -2.54 2.01
N ILE A 28 -4.98 -1.74 2.46
CA ILE A 28 -4.64 -1.65 3.89
C ILE A 28 -5.80 -1.09 4.74
N PRO A 29 -6.45 0.03 4.38
CA PRO A 29 -7.62 0.50 5.13
C PRO A 29 -8.75 -0.52 5.20
N VAL A 30 -8.99 -1.25 4.10
CA VAL A 30 -9.98 -2.33 4.07
C VAL A 30 -9.54 -3.49 4.96
N ALA A 31 -8.28 -3.90 4.92
CA ALA A 31 -7.75 -4.95 5.81
C ALA A 31 -7.90 -4.57 7.29
N VAL A 32 -7.64 -3.30 7.64
CA VAL A 32 -7.87 -2.82 9.01
C VAL A 32 -9.34 -2.82 9.39
N LEU A 33 -10.24 -2.42 8.48
CA LEU A 33 -11.69 -2.53 8.73
C LEU A 33 -12.09 -3.99 9.03
N TYR A 34 -11.64 -4.94 8.20
CA TYR A 34 -11.92 -6.36 8.42
C TYR A 34 -11.26 -6.89 9.70
N LEU A 35 -10.07 -6.40 10.06
CA LEU A 35 -9.43 -6.73 11.34
C LEU A 35 -10.28 -6.30 12.53
N LEU A 36 -10.82 -5.08 12.51
CA LEU A 36 -11.71 -4.59 13.56
C LEU A 36 -12.99 -5.45 13.65
N LEU A 37 -13.55 -5.85 12.51
CA LEU A 37 -14.67 -6.78 12.48
C LEU A 37 -14.30 -8.16 13.04
N THR A 38 -13.11 -8.69 12.74
CA THR A 38 -12.59 -9.93 13.32
C THR A 38 -12.45 -9.81 14.84
N LEU A 39 -11.86 -8.74 15.36
CA LEU A 39 -11.68 -8.53 16.79
C LEU A 39 -13.02 -8.43 17.53
N GLN A 40 -14.02 -7.81 16.93
CA GLN A 40 -15.35 -7.66 17.53
C GLN A 40 -16.20 -8.94 17.48
N SER A 41 -16.09 -9.71 16.39
CA SER A 41 -16.99 -10.85 16.12
C SER A 41 -16.37 -12.23 16.33
N GLY A 42 -15.04 -12.33 16.36
CA GLY A 42 -14.32 -13.61 16.30
C GLY A 42 -14.49 -14.38 14.98
N SER A 43 -15.07 -13.76 13.94
CA SER A 43 -15.39 -14.45 12.68
C SER A 43 -14.13 -14.78 11.86
N VAL A 44 -13.92 -16.08 11.63
CA VAL A 44 -12.85 -16.62 10.77
C VAL A 44 -12.99 -16.14 9.32
N PHE A 45 -14.19 -15.78 8.86
CA PHE A 45 -14.39 -15.26 7.50
C PHE A 45 -13.74 -13.90 7.33
N PHE A 46 -13.94 -12.98 8.28
CA PHE A 46 -13.29 -11.67 8.25
C PHE A 46 -11.78 -11.79 8.41
N GLU A 47 -11.33 -12.69 9.28
CA GLU A 47 -9.91 -12.95 9.50
C GLU A 47 -9.21 -13.42 8.21
N ARG A 48 -9.81 -14.38 7.50
CA ARG A 48 -9.31 -14.83 6.21
C ARG A 48 -9.27 -13.69 5.20
N THR A 49 -10.26 -12.80 5.18
CA THR A 49 -10.21 -11.63 4.30
C THR A 49 -8.98 -10.76 4.59
N VAL A 50 -8.66 -10.49 5.86
CA VAL A 50 -7.44 -9.74 6.23
C VAL A 50 -6.19 -10.40 5.64
N GLU A 51 -6.05 -11.72 5.78
CA GLU A 51 -4.91 -12.48 5.25
C GLU A 51 -4.72 -12.29 3.73
N HIS A 52 -5.78 -12.47 2.95
CA HIS A 52 -5.72 -12.30 1.49
C HIS A 52 -5.32 -10.86 1.11
N LEU A 53 -5.90 -9.86 1.80
CA LEU A 53 -5.63 -8.46 1.52
C LEU A 53 -4.18 -8.07 1.83
N ILE A 54 -3.61 -8.58 2.92
CA ILE A 54 -2.21 -8.31 3.29
C ILE A 54 -1.25 -9.02 2.34
N LEU A 55 -1.54 -10.25 1.91
CA LEU A 55 -0.74 -10.95 0.90
C LEU A 55 -0.72 -10.20 -0.44
N ILE A 56 -1.88 -9.79 -0.95
CA ILE A 56 -1.96 -9.01 -2.19
C ILE A 56 -1.23 -7.67 -2.03
N THR A 57 -1.36 -7.02 -0.86
CA THR A 57 -0.63 -5.79 -0.58
C THR A 57 0.88 -5.99 -0.63
N LEU A 58 1.40 -7.05 0.00
CA LEU A 58 2.83 -7.38 -0.03
C LEU A 58 3.34 -7.51 -1.47
N LEU A 59 2.59 -8.17 -2.34
CA LEU A 59 2.95 -8.34 -3.76
C LEU A 59 2.87 -7.02 -4.55
N ALA A 60 1.94 -6.12 -4.21
CA ALA A 60 1.79 -4.83 -4.87
C ALA A 60 2.89 -3.81 -4.51
N ILE A 61 3.44 -3.89 -3.29
CA ILE A 61 4.44 -2.92 -2.80
C ILE A 61 5.69 -2.85 -3.69
N PRO A 62 6.36 -3.97 -4.07
CA PRO A 62 7.51 -3.94 -4.98
C PRO A 62 7.18 -3.27 -6.31
N VAL A 63 6.02 -3.58 -6.90
CA VAL A 63 5.58 -3.00 -8.18
C VAL A 63 5.43 -1.48 -8.03
N SER A 64 4.78 -1.03 -6.96
CA SER A 64 4.60 0.40 -6.67
C SER A 64 5.93 1.12 -6.41
N PHE A 65 6.83 0.48 -5.65
CA PHE A 65 8.13 1.03 -5.29
C PHE A 65 9.00 1.23 -6.53
N PHE A 66 9.24 0.18 -7.32
CA PHE A 66 10.14 0.26 -8.47
C PHE A 66 9.58 1.15 -9.59
N SER A 67 8.28 1.10 -9.85
CA SER A 67 7.63 2.04 -10.78
C SER A 67 7.73 3.48 -10.29
N GLY A 68 7.66 3.73 -8.97
CA GLY A 68 7.86 5.04 -8.37
C GLY A 68 9.29 5.55 -8.49
N VAL A 69 10.29 4.69 -8.28
CA VAL A 69 11.71 5.03 -8.52
C VAL A 69 11.95 5.37 -9.99
N ARG A 70 11.36 4.60 -10.91
CA ARG A 70 11.44 4.88 -12.35
C ARG A 70 10.86 6.26 -12.67
N ASP A 71 9.64 6.54 -12.23
CA ASP A 71 8.98 7.83 -12.44
C ASP A 71 9.76 8.99 -11.80
N TRP A 72 10.33 8.80 -10.62
CA TRP A 72 11.20 9.77 -9.97
C TRP A 72 12.45 10.11 -10.81
N LYS A 73 13.10 9.10 -11.38
CA LYS A 73 14.29 9.29 -12.23
C LYS A 73 13.95 9.92 -13.58
N THR A 74 12.87 9.48 -14.24
CA THR A 74 12.55 9.89 -15.61
C THR A 74 11.73 11.17 -15.70
N LYS A 75 10.67 11.29 -14.89
CA LYS A 75 9.74 12.45 -14.94
C LYS A 75 10.22 13.60 -14.07
N TYR A 76 10.82 13.29 -12.93
CA TYR A 76 11.28 14.30 -11.96
C TYR A 76 12.80 14.50 -11.95
N LYS A 77 13.51 13.95 -12.95
CA LYS A 77 14.97 14.07 -13.12
C LYS A 77 15.78 13.73 -11.86
N GLY A 78 15.25 12.85 -11.00
CA GLY A 78 15.90 12.47 -9.74
C GLY A 78 15.97 13.60 -8.70
N ALA A 79 15.10 14.60 -8.77
CA ALA A 79 15.09 15.72 -7.83
C ALA A 79 15.02 15.24 -6.37
N LYS A 80 15.97 15.65 -5.53
CA LYS A 80 16.06 15.24 -4.11
C LYS A 80 15.08 16.01 -3.21
N ALA A 81 13.85 16.22 -3.67
CA ALA A 81 12.86 16.93 -2.86
C ALA A 81 12.50 16.10 -1.61
N PRO A 82 12.25 16.74 -0.45
CA PRO A 82 11.91 16.03 0.79
C PRO A 82 10.72 15.07 0.66
N VAL A 83 9.77 15.37 -0.23
CA VAL A 83 8.60 14.54 -0.48
C VAL A 83 8.97 13.17 -1.07
N PHE A 84 9.94 13.11 -2.00
CA PHE A 84 10.39 11.83 -2.57
C PHE A 84 11.10 10.97 -1.53
N MET A 85 11.98 11.58 -0.71
CA MET A 85 12.70 10.86 0.34
C MET A 85 11.75 10.30 1.40
N LYS A 86 10.72 11.07 1.79
CA LYS A 86 9.68 10.61 2.69
C LYS A 86 8.89 9.43 2.11
N LYS A 87 8.50 9.49 0.83
CA LYS A 87 7.82 8.37 0.16
C LYS A 87 8.67 7.11 0.12
N LEU A 88 9.95 7.21 -0.25
CA LEU A 88 10.87 6.06 -0.28
C LEU A 88 10.99 5.39 1.09
N ARG A 89 11.17 6.18 2.16
CA ARG A 89 11.25 5.66 3.54
C ARG A 89 9.94 5.02 3.96
N LEU A 90 8.79 5.67 3.72
CA LEU A 90 7.49 5.13 4.07
C LEU A 90 7.16 3.85 3.30
N SER A 91 7.53 3.75 2.02
CA SER A 91 7.36 2.51 1.24
C SER A 91 8.23 1.38 1.78
N ALA A 92 9.47 1.67 2.20
CA ALA A 92 10.33 0.66 2.84
C ALA A 92 9.76 0.19 4.19
N VAL A 93 9.24 1.13 5.01
CA VAL A 93 8.56 0.80 6.27
C VAL A 93 7.32 -0.06 6.02
N LEU A 94 6.48 0.32 5.05
CA LEU A 94 5.29 -0.46 4.69
C LEU A 94 5.67 -1.88 4.24
N PHE A 95 6.72 -2.01 3.43
CA PHE A 95 7.23 -3.30 2.98
C PHE A 95 7.68 -4.16 4.15
N ALA A 96 8.48 -3.60 5.07
CA ALA A 96 8.93 -4.32 6.26
C ALA A 96 7.77 -4.78 7.16
N LEU A 97 6.78 -3.90 7.38
CA LEU A 97 5.57 -4.25 8.14
C LEU A 97 4.80 -5.38 7.44
N ALA A 98 4.58 -5.28 6.13
CA ALA A 98 3.84 -6.28 5.36
C ALA A 98 4.55 -7.65 5.35
N VAL A 99 5.88 -7.65 5.16
CA VAL A 99 6.70 -8.87 5.27
C VAL A 99 6.56 -9.47 6.67
N ALA A 100 6.73 -8.68 7.73
CA ALA A 100 6.61 -9.17 9.10
C ALA A 100 5.23 -9.77 9.39
N ALA A 101 4.15 -9.10 8.97
CA ALA A 101 2.78 -9.60 9.13
C ALA A 101 2.56 -10.90 8.36
N VAL A 102 2.98 -10.98 7.10
CA VAL A 102 2.86 -12.21 6.29
C VAL A 102 3.70 -13.33 6.88
N SER A 103 4.93 -13.06 7.32
CA SER A 103 5.79 -14.05 7.97
C SER A 103 5.16 -14.61 9.23
N ILE A 104 4.62 -13.76 10.11
CA ILE A 104 3.89 -14.22 11.30
C ILE A 104 2.72 -15.11 10.90
N ARG A 105 1.94 -14.69 9.91
CA ARG A 105 0.76 -15.44 9.44
C ARG A 105 1.11 -16.80 8.87
N LEU A 106 2.17 -16.89 8.06
CA LEU A 106 2.62 -18.15 7.47
C LEU A 106 3.24 -19.09 8.52
N SER A 107 3.97 -18.56 9.50
CA SER A 107 4.56 -19.37 10.58
C SER A 107 3.55 -19.77 11.66
N HIS A 108 2.53 -18.95 11.92
CA HIS A 108 1.48 -19.18 12.91
C HIS A 108 0.10 -18.92 12.28
N PRO A 109 -0.44 -19.85 11.48
CA PRO A 109 -1.72 -19.66 10.79
C PRO A 109 -2.90 -19.37 11.74
N SER A 110 -2.83 -19.85 12.98
CA SER A 110 -3.82 -19.63 14.04
C SER A 110 -3.51 -18.44 14.96
N VAL A 111 -2.63 -17.50 14.56
CA VAL A 111 -2.24 -16.34 15.39
C VAL A 111 -3.42 -15.52 15.92
N MET A 112 -4.54 -15.49 15.19
CA MET A 112 -5.75 -14.77 15.59
C MET A 112 -6.68 -15.55 16.54
N ALA A 113 -6.46 -16.86 16.72
CA ALA A 113 -7.26 -17.69 17.64
C ALA A 113 -6.76 -17.63 19.10
N GLY A 114 -5.54 -17.15 19.32
CA GLY A 114 -4.96 -16.98 20.66
C GLY A 114 -5.13 -15.56 21.20
N THR A 115 -4.78 -15.36 22.47
CA THR A 115 -4.80 -14.04 23.16
C THR A 115 -3.42 -13.62 23.69
N GLY A 116 -2.36 -14.34 23.30
CA GLY A 116 -0.99 -14.11 23.76
C GLY A 116 -0.29 -12.90 23.12
N LEU A 117 0.97 -12.68 23.49
CA LEU A 117 1.76 -11.54 23.01
C LEU A 117 1.87 -11.48 21.48
N LEU A 118 2.08 -12.63 20.82
CA LEU A 118 2.20 -12.70 19.36
C LEU A 118 0.92 -12.27 18.63
N HIS A 119 -0.25 -12.58 19.20
CA HIS A 119 -1.54 -12.15 18.67
C HIS A 119 -1.61 -10.62 18.63
N TRP A 120 -1.37 -9.97 19.76
CA TRP A 120 -1.42 -8.51 19.85
C TRP A 120 -0.31 -7.82 19.06
N ALA A 121 0.88 -8.42 18.98
CA ALA A 121 1.95 -7.93 18.11
C ALA A 121 1.53 -7.95 16.63
N TYR A 122 0.87 -9.02 16.18
CA TYR A 122 0.33 -9.12 14.82
C TYR A 122 -0.77 -8.06 14.56
N VAL A 123 -1.71 -7.90 15.49
CA VAL A 123 -2.76 -6.86 15.41
C VAL A 123 -2.14 -5.46 15.31
N LEU A 124 -1.15 -5.15 16.16
CA LEU A 124 -0.46 -3.86 16.14
C LEU A 124 0.31 -3.63 14.83
N LEU A 125 0.95 -4.66 14.27
CA LEU A 125 1.62 -4.57 12.97
C LEU A 125 0.64 -4.17 11.87
N LEU A 126 -0.54 -4.81 11.81
CA LEU A 126 -1.57 -4.49 10.84
C LEU A 126 -2.11 -3.07 11.02
N LEU A 127 -2.40 -2.66 12.25
CA LEU A 127 -2.86 -1.31 12.56
C LEU A 127 -1.80 -0.25 12.22
N ALA A 128 -0.51 -0.54 12.43
CA ALA A 128 0.59 0.36 12.12
C ALA A 128 0.76 0.62 10.61
N MET A 129 0.27 -0.27 9.74
CA MET A 129 0.29 -0.02 8.29
C MET A 129 -0.63 1.14 7.89
N LEU A 130 -1.72 1.37 8.63
CA LEU A 130 -2.71 2.40 8.33
C LEU A 130 -2.12 3.82 8.26
N PRO A 131 -1.45 4.35 9.30
CA PRO A 131 -0.84 5.67 9.22
C PRO A 131 0.22 5.76 8.11
N VAL A 132 0.92 4.67 7.80
CA VAL A 132 1.93 4.64 6.74
C VAL A 132 1.28 4.85 5.37
N VAL A 133 0.21 4.12 5.05
CA VAL A 133 -0.50 4.30 3.77
C VAL A 133 -1.22 5.64 3.68
N THR A 134 -1.76 6.14 4.79
CA THR A 134 -2.34 7.49 4.84
C THR A 134 -1.30 8.56 4.50
N LEU A 135 -0.10 8.48 5.08
CA LEU A 135 1.00 9.40 4.78
C LEU A 135 1.49 9.25 3.33
N LEU A 136 1.60 8.02 2.81
CA LEU A 136 1.96 7.77 1.41
C LEU A 136 0.95 8.41 0.45
N GLY A 137 -0.35 8.26 0.73
CA GLY A 137 -1.44 8.92 -0.01
C GLY A 137 -1.35 10.44 0.06
N HIS A 138 -1.16 11.00 1.26
CA HIS A 138 -1.00 12.45 1.47
C HIS A 138 0.16 13.03 0.66
N TYR A 139 1.35 12.40 0.73
CA TYR A 139 2.51 12.85 -0.03
C TYR A 139 2.35 12.65 -1.54
N GLY A 140 1.62 11.62 -1.97
CA GLY A 140 1.22 11.43 -3.37
C GLY A 140 0.36 12.60 -3.87
N GLY A 141 -0.70 12.93 -3.13
CA GLY A 141 -1.59 14.06 -3.46
C GLY A 141 -0.86 15.40 -3.49
N LYS A 142 0.10 15.61 -2.58
CA LYS A 142 0.93 16.83 -2.55
C LYS A 142 1.77 16.99 -3.83
N LEU A 143 2.38 15.91 -4.33
CA LEU A 143 3.16 15.95 -5.58
C LEU A 143 2.28 16.29 -6.79
N SER A 144 1.11 15.63 -6.89
CA SER A 144 0.16 15.90 -7.97
C SER A 144 -0.39 17.33 -7.91
N GLY A 145 -0.68 17.85 -6.72
CA GLY A 145 -1.15 19.22 -6.53
C GLY A 145 -0.09 20.28 -6.83
N GLN A 146 1.17 20.06 -6.42
CA GLN A 146 2.28 20.96 -6.73
C GLN A 146 2.57 21.01 -8.24
N SER A 147 2.50 19.86 -8.92
CA SER A 147 2.66 19.80 -10.37
C SER A 147 1.62 20.63 -11.12
N ARG A 148 0.39 20.76 -10.61
CA ARG A 148 -0.68 21.57 -11.24
C ARG A 148 -0.53 23.08 -11.00
N ARG A 149 0.18 23.49 -9.95
CA ARG A 149 0.42 24.92 -9.64
C ARG A 149 1.63 25.51 -10.35
N SER A 150 2.45 24.65 -10.96
CA SER A 150 3.72 25.02 -11.61
C SER A 150 3.65 24.95 -13.15
N ALA A 151 2.48 24.57 -13.68
CA ALA A 151 2.15 24.46 -15.10
C ALA A 151 1.13 25.54 -15.46
#